data_AF-A0A0F7JWR6-F1
#
_entry.id   AF-A0A0F7JWR6-F1
#
_cell.length_a   1.000
_cell.length_b   1.000
_cell.length_c   1.000
_cell.angle_alpha   90.00
_cell.angle_beta   90.00
_cell.angle_gamma   90.00
#
_symmetry.space_group_name_H-M   'P 1'
#
loop_
_entity.id
_entity.type
_entity.pdbx_description
1 polymer ?
#
loop_
_entity_poly.entity_id
_entity_poly.type
_entity_poly.pdbx_seq_one_letter_code
_entity_poly.pdbx_strand_id
1 'polypeptide(L)' 'MTLEDQLIKVATGLAFIIPGILLLRWWLTRSTGSPEEWAEYHIRILEQKYAKGEIDDETYRTRLNELQNE' A
#
# COMPACT_ATOMS: atom_id res chain seq x y z
N MET A 1 16.35 4.43 38.83
CA MET A 1 16.29 3.95 37.43
C MET A 1 16.76 5.11 36.57
N THR A 2 17.92 4.97 35.91
CA THR A 2 18.57 6.06 35.16
C THR A 2 17.98 6.18 33.75
N LEU A 3 18.18 7.34 33.12
CA LEU A 3 17.70 7.62 31.76
C LEU A 3 18.35 6.69 30.72
N GLU A 4 19.61 6.28 30.95
CA GLU A 4 20.33 5.30 30.12
C GLU A 4 19.66 3.92 30.13
N ASP A 5 19.19 3.43 31.28
CA ASP A 5 18.49 2.14 31.38
C ASP A 5 17.16 2.13 30.61
N GLN A 6 16.46 3.27 30.56
CA GLN A 6 15.23 3.40 29.75
C GLN A 6 15.55 3.42 28.25
N LEU A 7 16.60 4.13 27.83
CA LEU A 7 17.01 4.20 26.43
C LEU A 7 17.46 2.83 25.90
N ILE A 8 18.22 2.06 26.69
CA ILE A 8 18.64 0.71 26.34
C ILE A 8 17.42 -0.21 26.20
N LYS A 9 16.46 -0.13 27.13
CA LYS A 9 15.24 -0.94 27.08
C LYS A 9 14.39 -0.63 25.84
N VAL A 10 14.25 0.65 25.49
CA VAL A 10 13.53 1.09 24.28
C VAL A 10 14.27 0.66 23.01
N ALA A 11 15.60 0.84 22.95
CA ALA A 11 16.42 0.43 21.82
C ALA A 11 16.35 -1.09 21.59
N THR A 12 16.37 -1.88 22.67
CA THR A 12 16.23 -3.34 22.60
C THR A 12 14.86 -3.73 22.06
N GLY A 13 13.79 -3.05 22.49
CA GLY A 13 12.44 -3.27 21.97
C GLY A 13 12.29 -2.92 20.47
N LEU A 14 12.88 -1.80 20.05
CA LEU A 14 12.84 -1.36 18.65
C LEU A 14 13.67 -2.27 17.73
N ALA A 15 14.77 -2.85 18.22
CA ALA A 15 15.64 -3.75 17.45
C ALA A 15 14.92 -5.02 16.96
N PHE A 16 13.83 -5.45 17.61
CA PHE A 16 13.01 -6.59 17.17
C PHE A 16 11.83 -6.18 16.29
N ILE A 17 11.33 -4.95 16.44
CA ILE A 17 10.17 -4.44 15.68
C ILE A 17 10.57 -4.08 14.25
N ILE A 18 11.71 -3.40 14.08
CA ILE A 18 12.17 -2.91 12.77
C ILE A 18 12.39 -4.05 11.76
N PRO A 19 13.07 -5.17 12.08
CA PRO A 19 13.22 -6.29 11.16
C PRO A 19 11.88 -6.93 10.78
N GLY A 20 10.95 -7.02 11.73
CA GLY A 20 9.61 -7.55 11.50
C GLY A 20 8.84 -6.72 10.49
N ILE A 21 8.87 -5.39 10.61
CA ILE A 21 8.22 -4.47 9.67
C ILE A 21 8.86 -4.55 8.29
N LEU A 22 10.19 -4.65 8.20
CA LEU A 22 10.90 -4.78 6.92
C LEU A 22 10.57 -6.10 6.21
N LEU A 23 10.50 -7.21 6.95
CA LEU A 23 10.09 -8.51 6.42
C LEU A 23 8.63 -8.50 5.98
N LEU A 24 7.75 -7.86 6.75
CA LEU A 24 6.33 -7.71 6.39
C LEU A 24 6.18 -6.87 5.12
N ARG A 25 6.91 -5.75 5.03
CA ARG A 25 6.95 -4.91 3.83
C ARG A 25 7.44 -5.70 2.62
N TRP A 26 8.54 -6.44 2.76
CA TRP A 26 9.09 -7.26 1.68
C TRP A 26 8.13 -8.37 1.25
N TRP A 27 7.48 -9.04 2.21
CA TRP A 27 6.47 -10.06 1.92
C TRP A 27 5.25 -9.48 1.22
N LEU A 28 4.74 -8.34 1.70
CA LEU A 28 3.64 -7.62 1.07
C LEU A 28 3.99 -7.20 -0.36
N THR A 29 5.14 -6.54 -0.57
CA THR A 29 5.61 -6.16 -1.91
C THR A 29 5.76 -7.37 -2.84
N ARG A 30 6.08 -8.55 -2.30
CA ARG A 30 6.17 -9.79 -3.10
C ARG A 30 4.82 -10.45 -3.34
N SER A 31 3.85 -10.30 -2.43
CA SER A 31 2.54 -10.95 -2.51
C SER A 31 1.49 -10.13 -3.25
N THR A 32 1.56 -8.79 -3.20
CA THR A 32 0.55 -7.90 -3.81
C THR A 32 0.85 -7.51 -5.26
N GLY A 33 1.93 -8.05 -5.85
CA GLY A 33 2.44 -7.57 -7.14
C GLY A 33 3.10 -6.19 -7.00
N SER A 34 3.80 -5.74 -8.05
CA SER A 34 4.33 -4.38 -8.03
C SER A 34 3.17 -3.38 -7.87
N PRO A 35 3.38 -2.20 -7.26
CA PRO A 35 2.35 -1.15 -7.20
C PRO A 35 1.73 -0.85 -8.58
N GLU A 36 2.51 -1.01 -9.65
CA GLU A 36 2.07 -0.87 -11.03
C GLU A 36 1.11 -1.98 -11.46
N GLU A 37 1.37 -3.25 -11.10
CA GLU A 37 0.46 -4.36 -11.40
C GLU A 37 -0.90 -4.19 -10.70
N TRP A 38 -0.88 -3.63 -9.48
CA TRP A 38 -2.10 -3.32 -8.74
C TRP A 38 -2.87 -2.18 -9.42
N ALA A 39 -2.19 -1.08 -9.77
CA ALA A 39 -2.80 0.03 -10.50
C ALA A 39 -3.41 -0.43 -11.84
N GLU A 40 -2.69 -1.24 -12.61
CA GLU A 40 -3.19 -1.81 -13.87
C GLU A 40 -4.43 -2.69 -13.67
N TYR A 41 -4.43 -3.54 -12.65
CA TYR A 41 -5.59 -4.37 -12.32
C TYR A 41 -6.81 -3.50 -11.98
N HIS A 42 -6.62 -2.46 -11.19
CA HIS A 42 -7.69 -1.55 -10.79
C HIS A 42 -8.23 -0.72 -11.97
N ILE A 43 -7.36 -0.27 -12.88
CA ILE A 43 -7.76 0.42 -14.11
C ILE A 43 -8.60 -0.52 -14.99
N ARG A 44 -8.19 -1.78 -15.18
CA ARG A 44 -8.96 -2.76 -15.97
C ARG A 44 -10.35 -3.02 -15.39
N ILE A 45 -10.48 -3.11 -14.06
CA ILE A 45 -11.78 -3.27 -13.41
C ILE A 45 -12.65 -2.03 -13.62
N LEU A 46 -12.06 -0.83 -13.54
CA LEU A 46 -12.75 0.43 -13.77
C LEU A 46 -13.28 0.54 -15.21
N GLU A 47 -12.45 0.18 -16.20
CA GLU A 47 -12.83 0.10 -17.62
C GLU A 47 -13.99 -0.89 -17.85
N GLN A 48 -13.93 -2.07 -17.23
CA GLN A 48 -15.00 -3.06 -17.34
C GLN A 48 -16.32 -2.56 -16.77
N LYS A 49 -16.30 -1.83 -15.65
CA LYS A 49 -17.51 -1.25 -15.05
C LYS A 49 -18.11 -0.17 -15.94
N TYR A 50 -17.28 0.67 -16.55
CA TYR A 50 -17.74 1.67 -17.51
C TYR A 50 -18.32 1.03 -18.77
N ALA A 51 -17.65 0.01 -19.33
CA ALA A 51 -18.13 -0.72 -20.50
C ALA A 51 -19.47 -1.45 -20.26
N LYS A 52 -19.73 -1.85 -19.01
CA LYS A 52 -21.02 -2.43 -18.59
C LYS A 52 -22.09 -1.38 -18.29
N GLY A 53 -21.75 -0.10 -18.27
CA GLY A 53 -22.64 0.99 -17.87
C GLY A 53 -22.96 1.00 -16.37
N GLU A 54 -22.16 0.34 -15.53
CA GLU A 54 -22.33 0.32 -14.07
C GLU A 54 -21.92 1.66 -13.42
N ILE A 55 -21.07 2.43 -14.11
CA ILE A 55 -20.61 3.76 -13.71
C ILE A 55 -20.73 4.72 -14.89
N ASP A 56 -21.01 5.98 -14.59
CA ASP A 56 -21.06 7.05 -15.59
C ASP A 56 -19.65 7.54 -16.00
N ASP A 57 -19.60 8.34 -17.07
CA ASP A 57 -18.36 8.89 -17.64
C ASP A 57 -17.59 9.80 -16.67
N GLU A 58 -18.32 10.58 -15.86
CA GLU A 58 -17.73 11.52 -14.89
C GLU A 58 -17.06 10.76 -13.74
N THR A 59 -17.75 9.74 -13.22
CA THR A 59 -17.25 8.79 -12.22
C THR A 59 -16.05 8.03 -12.75
N TYR A 60 -16.09 7.55 -13.99
CA TYR A 60 -14.97 6.86 -14.63
C TYR A 60 -13.73 7.76 -14.72
N ARG A 61 -13.87 8.97 -15.25
CA ARG A 61 -12.75 9.91 -15.44
C ARG A 61 -12.14 10.37 -14.13
N THR A 62 -12.96 10.62 -13.11
CA THR A 62 -12.48 11.02 -11.77
C THR A 62 -11.64 9.90 -11.15
N ARG A 63 -12.15 8.67 -11.17
CA ARG A 63 -11.47 7.50 -10.61
C ARG A 63 -10.21 7.12 -11.37
N LEU A 64 -10.22 7.27 -12.69
CA LEU A 64 -9.03 7.03 -13.51
C LEU A 64 -7.91 8.04 -13.18
N ASN A 65 -8.28 9.31 -12.99
CA ASN A 65 -7.32 10.37 -12.65
C ASN A 65 -6.74 10.19 -11.23
N GLU A 66 -7.54 9.72 -10.27
CA GLU A 66 -7.06 9.35 -8.92
C GLU A 66 -6.01 8.23 -8.99
N LEU A 67 -6.30 7.15 -9.73
CA LEU A 67 -5.41 5.98 -9.86
C LEU A 67 -4.11 6.26 -10.63
N GLN A 68 -4.06 7.31 -11.46
CA GLN A 68 -2.88 7.68 -12.26
C GLN A 68 -1.96 8.71 -11.57
N ASN A 69 -2.46 9.43 -10.56
CA ASN A 69 -1.69 10.50 -9.88
C ASN A 69 -1.30 10.15 -8.42
N GLU A 70 -1.64 8.96 -7.94
CA GLU A 70 -1.11 8.36 -6.69
C GLU A 70 0.23 7.64 -6.92
#